data_AF-A0A0D0V411-F1
#
_entry.id   AF-A0A0D0V411-F1
#
_cell.length_a   1.000
_cell.length_b   1.000
_cell.length_c   1.000
_cell.angle_alpha   90.00
_cell.angle_beta   90.00
_cell.angle_gamma   90.00
#
_symmetry.space_group_name_H-M   'P 1'
#
loop_
_entity.id
_entity.type
_entity.pdbx_description
1 polymer ?
#
loop_
_entity_poly.entity_id
_entity_poly.type
_entity_poly.pdbx_seq_one_letter_code
_entity_poly.pdbx_strand_id
1 'polypeptide(L)'
;MTSSLLPLELRIRILESQLFGVPSSVLSDPNSPSPTSTSARTPAITHRIRNVKQCLDQLGESSDGVKRLLEGYSVKLAMVLEAASDIRGAERDLREIEVLKSRQVEGSGELEQLLPLRPNLKPAMKEISQESRKVEHARKNVGQLLLRYNDFV
;
A
#
# COMPACT_ATOMS: atom_id res chain seq x y z
N MET A 1 -4.73 -48.59 20.87
CA MET A 1 -5.68 -47.73 21.59
C MET A 1 -5.15 -46.29 21.70
N THR A 2 -4.86 -45.62 20.58
CA THR A 2 -4.22 -44.29 20.53
C THR A 2 -5.02 -43.24 19.75
N SER A 3 -6.15 -43.61 19.15
CA SER A 3 -6.97 -42.77 18.28
C SER A 3 -7.75 -41.67 19.01
N SER A 4 -7.94 -41.77 20.33
CA SER A 4 -8.59 -40.72 21.14
C SER A 4 -7.67 -39.55 21.50
N LEU A 5 -6.35 -39.69 21.30
CA LEU A 5 -5.36 -38.65 21.62
C LEU A 5 -5.12 -37.68 20.45
N LEU A 6 -5.33 -38.12 19.21
CA LEU A 6 -5.16 -37.29 18.01
C LEU A 6 -6.03 -36.01 18.02
N PRO A 7 -7.32 -36.07 18.41
CA PRO A 7 -8.15 -34.86 18.49
C PRO A 7 -7.68 -33.86 19.56
N LEU A 8 -7.08 -34.35 20.66
CA LEU A 8 -6.57 -33.52 21.76
C LEU A 8 -5.26 -32.82 21.37
N GLU A 9 -4.32 -33.55 20.79
CA GLU A 9 -3.05 -33.02 20.26
C GLU A 9 -3.28 -31.91 19.23
N LEU A 10 -4.19 -32.13 18.27
CA LEU A 10 -4.57 -31.12 17.28
C LEU A 10 -5.15 -29.87 17.92
N ARG A 11 -5.98 -30.04 18.94
CA ARG A 11 -6.64 -28.93 19.64
C ARG A 11 -5.64 -28.12 20.47
N ILE A 12 -4.69 -28.78 21.13
CA ILE A 12 -3.58 -28.14 21.84
C ILE A 12 -2.71 -27.36 20.85
N ARG A 13 -2.35 -27.97 19.72
CA ARG A 13 -1.56 -27.32 18.67
C ARG A 13 -2.26 -26.10 18.07
N ILE A 14 -3.58 -26.16 17.89
CA ILE A 14 -4.38 -25.01 17.47
C ILE A 14 -4.34 -23.89 18.53
N LEU A 15 -4.50 -24.21 19.81
CA LEU A 15 -4.44 -23.23 20.89
C LEU A 15 -3.05 -22.59 21.01
N GLU A 16 -1.99 -23.38 20.88
CA GLU A 16 -0.61 -22.87 20.80
C GLU A 16 -0.42 -21.92 19.63
N SER A 17 -0.93 -22.28 18.44
CA SER A 17 -0.84 -21.42 17.26
C SER A 17 -1.62 -20.11 17.37
N GLN A 18 -2.71 -20.10 18.15
CA GLN A 18 -3.49 -18.89 18.41
C GLN A 18 -2.81 -17.98 19.43
N LEU A 19 -2.15 -18.57 20.44
CA LEU A 19 -1.48 -17.82 21.50
C LEU A 19 -0.11 -17.29 21.06
N PHE A 20 0.66 -18.10 20.31
CA PHE A 20 2.04 -17.80 19.94
C PHE A 20 2.22 -17.42 18.46
N GLY A 21 1.16 -17.52 17.64
CA GLY A 21 1.26 -17.39 16.19
C GLY A 21 1.90 -18.62 15.53
N VAL A 22 1.69 -18.80 14.23
CA VAL A 22 2.34 -19.88 13.47
C VAL A 22 3.73 -19.43 13.04
N PRO A 23 4.81 -20.12 13.46
CA PRO A 23 6.16 -19.77 13.05
C PRO A 23 6.31 -19.91 11.53
N SER A 24 6.89 -18.90 10.90
CA SER A 24 7.08 -18.82 9.43
C SER A 24 7.91 -19.97 8.86
N SER A 25 8.67 -20.66 9.72
CA SER A 25 9.44 -21.87 9.39
C SER A 25 8.56 -23.07 9.02
N VAL A 26 7.33 -23.16 9.53
CA VAL A 26 6.37 -24.24 9.19
C VAL A 26 5.61 -23.94 7.89
N LEU A 27 5.49 -22.66 7.53
CA LEU A 27 4.89 -22.20 6.29
C LEU A 27 5.88 -22.17 5.11
N SER A 28 7.17 -22.38 5.38
CA SER A 28 8.22 -22.37 4.38
C SER A 28 8.52 -23.80 3.93
N ASP A 29 8.19 -24.12 2.68
CA ASP A 29 8.63 -25.37 2.05
C ASP A 29 10.18 -25.43 2.09
N PRO A 30 10.79 -26.53 2.58
CA PRO A 30 12.25 -26.68 2.64
C PRO A 30 12.91 -26.78 1.25
N ASN A 31 12.12 -26.82 0.17
CA ASN A 31 12.59 -26.83 -1.22
C ASN A 31 12.49 -25.48 -1.93
N SER A 32 12.11 -24.39 -1.25
CA SER A 32 12.16 -23.06 -1.86
C SER A 32 13.55 -22.43 -1.65
N PRO A 33 14.24 -21.96 -2.71
CA PRO A 33 15.52 -21.30 -2.57
C PRO A 33 15.41 -20.02 -1.73
N SER A 34 16.44 -19.77 -0.94
CA SER A 34 16.62 -18.73 0.08
C SER A 34 16.23 -17.30 -0.35
N PRO A 35 15.78 -16.44 0.59
CA PRO A 35 15.33 -15.08 0.29
C PRO A 35 16.52 -14.12 0.14
N THR A 36 17.07 -14.04 -1.06
CA THR A 36 17.99 -12.96 -1.44
C THR A 36 17.18 -11.86 -2.15
N SER A 37 16.87 -10.80 -1.40
CA SER A 37 16.69 -9.40 -1.87
C SER A 37 16.03 -9.18 -3.23
N THR A 38 14.93 -9.85 -3.52
CA THR A 38 14.03 -9.50 -4.62
C THR A 38 12.62 -9.65 -4.11
N SER A 39 11.75 -8.69 -4.42
CA SER A 39 10.30 -8.72 -4.19
C SER A 39 9.70 -10.01 -4.77
N ALA A 40 9.86 -11.11 -4.03
CA ALA A 40 9.33 -12.40 -4.39
C ALA A 40 7.85 -12.32 -4.12
N ARG A 41 7.08 -12.08 -5.19
CA ARG A 41 5.63 -12.18 -5.24
C ARG A 41 5.19 -13.35 -4.38
N THR A 42 4.81 -13.08 -3.15
CA THR A 42 4.08 -14.05 -2.35
C THR A 42 2.83 -14.39 -3.16
N PRO A 43 2.57 -15.66 -3.48
CA PRO A 43 1.38 -16.01 -4.22
C PRO A 43 0.19 -15.43 -3.47
N ALA A 44 -0.63 -14.65 -4.18
CA ALA A 44 -1.73 -13.89 -3.60
C ALA A 44 -2.49 -14.76 -2.60
N ILE A 45 -2.78 -14.22 -1.42
CA ILE A 45 -3.34 -14.97 -0.28
C ILE A 45 -4.56 -15.81 -0.71
N THR A 46 -5.33 -15.31 -1.67
CA THR A 46 -6.45 -16.01 -2.30
C THR A 46 -6.10 -17.30 -3.05
N HIS A 47 -4.95 -17.37 -3.72
CA HIS A 47 -4.46 -18.62 -4.32
C HIS A 47 -4.10 -19.65 -3.25
N ARG A 48 -3.47 -19.21 -2.14
CA ARG A 48 -3.15 -20.10 -1.03
C ARG A 48 -4.42 -20.63 -0.35
N ILE A 49 -5.41 -19.77 -0.11
CA ILE A 49 -6.72 -20.17 0.44
C ILE A 49 -7.40 -21.21 -0.45
N ARG A 50 -7.38 -21.01 -1.77
CA ARG A 50 -7.98 -21.97 -2.72
C ARG A 50 -7.24 -23.31 -2.72
N ASN A 51 -5.92 -23.31 -2.70
CA ASN A 51 -5.13 -24.53 -2.66
C ASN A 51 -5.34 -25.29 -1.34
N VAL A 52 -5.40 -24.58 -0.22
CA VAL A 52 -5.70 -25.17 1.10
C VAL A 52 -7.09 -25.78 1.12
N LYS A 53 -8.10 -25.10 0.58
CA LYS A 53 -9.44 -25.69 0.41
C LYS A 53 -9.38 -26.99 -0.38
N GLN A 54 -8.72 -26.99 -1.53
CA GLN A 54 -8.67 -28.16 -2.41
C GLN A 54 -7.96 -29.35 -1.75
N CYS A 55 -6.87 -29.11 -1.02
CA CYS A 55 -6.20 -30.14 -0.23
C CYS A 55 -7.07 -30.65 0.92
N LEU A 56 -7.82 -29.77 1.59
CA LEU A 56 -8.72 -30.15 2.68
C LEU A 56 -9.93 -30.96 2.19
N ASP A 57 -10.46 -30.63 1.02
CA ASP A 57 -11.55 -31.38 0.38
C ASP A 57 -11.07 -32.80 0.01
N GLN A 58 -9.88 -32.94 -0.58
CA GLN A 58 -9.26 -34.24 -0.87
C GLN A 58 -8.96 -35.06 0.39
N LEU A 59 -8.49 -34.41 1.45
CA LEU A 59 -8.20 -35.09 2.71
C LEU A 59 -9.50 -35.49 3.44
N GLY A 60 -10.55 -34.69 3.31
CA GLY A 60 -11.90 -34.99 3.77
C GLY A 60 -12.43 -36.28 3.13
N GLU A 61 -12.24 -36.48 1.82
CA GLU A 61 -12.65 -37.71 1.14
C GLU A 61 -11.98 -38.97 1.71
N SER A 62 -10.72 -38.85 2.18
CA SER A 62 -9.94 -39.96 2.74
C SER A 62 -10.28 -40.35 4.18
N SER A 63 -10.96 -39.48 4.96
CA SER A 63 -11.19 -39.71 6.39
C SER A 63 -12.47 -39.05 6.92
N ASP A 64 -13.40 -39.86 7.44
CA ASP A 64 -14.67 -39.37 8.00
C ASP A 64 -14.49 -38.51 9.28
N GLY A 65 -13.39 -38.70 10.00
CA GLY A 65 -13.04 -37.83 11.13
C GLY A 65 -12.68 -36.41 10.70
N VAL A 66 -12.02 -36.28 9.54
CA VAL A 66 -11.70 -35.00 8.92
C VAL A 66 -12.96 -34.36 8.34
N LYS A 67 -13.89 -35.13 7.76
CA LYS A 67 -15.19 -34.61 7.29
C LYS A 67 -15.99 -33.93 8.40
N ARG A 68 -16.12 -34.59 9.57
CA ARG A 68 -16.84 -33.99 10.72
C ARG A 68 -16.20 -32.72 11.22
N LEU A 69 -14.87 -32.64 11.21
CA LEU A 69 -14.14 -31.41 11.52
C LEU A 69 -14.43 -30.35 10.46
N LEU A 70 -14.32 -30.69 9.18
CA LEU A 70 -14.56 -29.80 8.06
C LEU A 70 -15.96 -29.19 8.11
N GLU A 71 -16.96 -30.00 8.47
CA GLU A 71 -18.35 -29.59 8.61
C GLU A 71 -18.51 -28.54 9.72
N GLY A 72 -17.76 -28.65 10.82
CA GLY A 72 -17.67 -27.62 11.86
C GLY A 72 -16.92 -26.34 11.44
N TYR A 73 -16.08 -26.40 10.40
CA TYR A 73 -15.35 -25.25 9.84
C TYR A 73 -15.96 -24.70 8.55
N SER A 74 -16.98 -25.36 8.00
CA SER A 74 -17.61 -25.06 6.70
C SER A 74 -18.08 -23.61 6.60
N VAL A 75 -18.72 -23.11 7.66
CA VAL A 75 -19.21 -21.73 7.76
C VAL A 75 -18.07 -20.72 7.73
N LYS A 76 -16.96 -21.00 8.43
CA LYS A 76 -15.79 -20.11 8.45
C LYS A 76 -15.10 -20.08 7.09
N LEU A 77 -15.01 -21.24 6.44
CA LEU A 77 -14.44 -21.35 5.10
C LEU A 77 -15.29 -20.59 4.07
N ALA A 78 -16.61 -20.73 4.12
CA ALA A 78 -17.53 -20.00 3.26
C ALA A 78 -17.38 -18.48 3.43
N MET A 79 -17.35 -18.00 4.67
CA MET A 79 -17.14 -16.58 4.99
C MET A 79 -15.82 -16.04 4.43
N VAL A 80 -14.72 -16.80 4.55
CA VAL A 80 -13.41 -16.40 4.01
C VAL A 80 -13.41 -16.37 2.47
N LEU A 81 -14.12 -17.29 1.83
CA LEU A 81 -14.24 -17.32 0.37
C LEU A 81 -15.10 -16.19 -0.18
N GLU A 82 -16.17 -15.83 0.52
CA GLU A 82 -17.00 -14.67 0.21
C GLU A 82 -16.19 -13.37 0.35
N ALA A 83 -15.47 -13.22 1.47
CA ALA A 83 -14.57 -12.08 1.70
C ALA A 83 -13.33 -12.07 0.78
N ALA A 84 -13.10 -13.09 -0.04
CA ALA A 84 -11.89 -13.17 -0.88
C ALA A 84 -11.83 -12.07 -1.95
N SER A 85 -12.98 -11.53 -2.42
CA SER A 85 -12.99 -10.34 -3.28
C SER A 85 -12.45 -9.12 -2.55
N ASP A 86 -12.92 -8.92 -1.33
CA ASP A 86 -12.66 -7.72 -0.54
C ASP A 86 -11.22 -7.72 -0.04
N ILE A 87 -10.71 -8.89 0.35
CA ILE A 87 -9.30 -9.11 0.67
C ILE A 87 -8.40 -8.76 -0.53
N ARG A 88 -8.82 -9.07 -1.77
CA ARG A 88 -8.07 -8.67 -2.98
C ARG A 88 -8.16 -7.18 -3.26
N GLY A 89 -9.30 -6.55 -2.96
CA GLY A 89 -9.44 -5.09 -3.01
C GLY A 89 -8.44 -4.44 -2.06
N ALA A 90 -8.52 -4.79 -0.78
CA ALA A 90 -7.64 -4.29 0.26
C ALA A 90 -6.15 -4.56 -0.04
N GLU A 91 -5.78 -5.73 -0.58
CA GLU A 91 -4.39 -6.02 -0.98
C GLU A 91 -3.88 -5.06 -2.07
N ARG A 92 -4.73 -4.72 -3.06
CA ARG A 92 -4.37 -3.74 -4.09
C ARG A 92 -4.23 -2.35 -3.49
N ASP A 93 -5.19 -1.94 -2.67
CA ASP A 93 -5.19 -0.62 -2.04
C ASP A 93 -3.96 -0.43 -1.16
N LEU A 94 -3.58 -1.46 -0.38
CA LEU A 94 -2.37 -1.43 0.43
C LEU A 94 -1.10 -1.31 -0.41
N ARG A 95 -1.02 -1.99 -1.57
CA ARG A 95 0.10 -1.83 -2.50
C ARG A 95 0.14 -0.45 -3.13
N GLU A 96 -1.01 0.11 -3.47
CA GLU A 96 -1.11 1.47 -3.98
C GLU A 96 -0.63 2.48 -2.94
N ILE A 97 -1.08 2.34 -1.69
CA ILE A 97 -0.62 3.16 -0.56
C ILE A 97 0.89 3.03 -0.37
N GLU A 98 1.46 1.82 -0.46
CA GLU A 98 2.90 1.59 -0.36
C GLU A 98 3.68 2.31 -1.48
N VAL A 99 3.16 2.27 -2.71
CA VAL A 99 3.73 3.01 -3.85
C VAL A 99 3.63 4.52 -3.61
N LEU A 100 2.48 5.04 -3.16
CA LEU A 100 2.30 6.47 -2.88
C LEU A 100 3.20 6.95 -1.73
N LYS A 101 3.38 6.11 -0.71
CA LYS A 101 4.32 6.32 0.39
C LYS A 101 5.76 6.39 -0.09
N SER A 102 6.17 5.48 -0.98
CA SER A 102 7.52 5.52 -1.57
C SER A 102 7.79 6.81 -2.37
N ARG A 103 6.73 7.39 -2.94
CA ARG A 103 6.77 8.65 -3.67
C ARG A 103 6.64 9.88 -2.76
N GLN A 104 6.60 9.69 -1.44
CA GLN A 104 6.43 10.75 -0.43
C GLN A 104 5.18 11.62 -0.68
N VAL A 105 4.15 11.05 -1.32
CA VAL A 105 2.85 11.71 -1.53
C VAL A 105 1.91 11.41 -0.36
N GLU A 106 2.47 11.30 0.85
CA GLU A 106 1.64 11.20 2.06
C GLU A 106 1.02 12.58 2.33
N GLY A 107 -0.31 12.66 2.39
CA GLY A 107 -1.03 13.94 2.52
C GLY A 107 -1.12 14.74 1.21
N SER A 108 -1.13 16.07 1.29
CA SER A 108 -1.07 16.94 0.10
C SER A 108 0.36 17.18 -0.41
N GLY A 109 1.31 16.30 -0.08
CA GLY A 109 2.73 16.46 -0.41
C GLY A 109 3.32 17.73 0.19
N GLU A 110 3.97 18.56 -0.62
CA GLU A 110 4.59 19.82 -0.17
C GLU A 110 3.57 20.95 0.14
N LEU A 111 2.27 20.71 -0.03
CA LEU A 111 1.26 21.76 0.16
C LEU A 111 1.29 22.36 1.57
N GLU A 112 1.58 21.55 2.59
CA GLU A 112 1.72 22.03 3.97
C GLU A 112 2.87 23.03 4.13
N GLN A 113 3.94 22.86 3.35
CA GLN A 113 5.09 23.77 3.33
C GLN A 113 4.78 25.07 2.59
N LEU A 114 3.80 25.05 1.68
CA LEU A 114 3.36 26.21 0.91
C LEU A 114 2.28 27.05 1.62
N LEU A 115 1.58 26.50 2.61
CA LEU A 115 0.58 27.22 3.40
C LEU A 115 1.15 28.45 4.13
N PRO A 116 2.33 28.37 4.81
CA PRO A 116 2.97 29.53 5.44
C PRO A 116 3.45 30.61 4.47
N LEU A 117 3.68 30.27 3.20
CA LEU A 117 4.20 31.19 2.18
C LEU A 117 3.12 32.05 1.52
N ARG A 118 1.84 31.63 1.58
CA ARG A 118 0.70 32.41 1.05
C ARG A 118 0.66 33.89 1.49
N PRO A 119 0.85 34.25 2.77
CA PRO A 119 0.81 35.66 3.17
C PRO A 119 1.90 36.51 2.51
N ASN A 120 3.07 35.92 2.22
CA ASN A 120 4.21 36.62 1.61
C ASN A 120 4.04 36.84 0.10
N LEU A 121 3.15 36.09 -0.55
CA LEU A 121 2.91 36.18 -1.98
C LEU A 121 2.22 37.50 -2.37
N LYS A 122 1.27 37.97 -1.55
CA LYS A 122 0.56 39.24 -1.78
C LYS A 122 1.47 40.47 -1.81
N PRO A 123 2.36 40.70 -0.83
CA PRO A 123 3.30 41.82 -0.88
C PRO A 123 4.30 41.68 -2.02
N ALA A 124 4.87 40.49 -2.24
CA ALA A 124 5.81 40.25 -3.34
C ALA A 124 5.20 40.56 -4.72
N MET A 125 3.93 40.18 -4.96
CA MET A 125 3.23 40.54 -6.19
C MET A 125 3.05 42.05 -6.37
N LYS A 126 2.77 42.77 -5.28
CA LYS A 126 2.65 44.24 -5.32
C LYS A 126 3.98 44.91 -5.61
N GLU A 127 5.05 44.43 -5.00
CA GLU A 127 6.40 44.94 -5.20
C GLU A 127 6.85 44.76 -6.66
N ILE A 128 6.70 43.56 -7.21
CA ILE A 128 6.99 43.25 -8.63
C ILE A 128 6.18 44.15 -9.57
N SER A 129 4.89 44.38 -9.27
CA SER A 129 4.06 45.27 -10.09
C SER A 129 4.53 46.72 -10.05
N GLN A 130 4.93 47.21 -8.87
CA GLN A 130 5.47 48.57 -8.73
C GLN A 130 6.82 48.72 -9.42
N GLU A 131 7.68 47.72 -9.32
CA GLU A 131 8.98 47.70 -9.99
C GLU A 131 8.81 47.68 -11.51
N SER A 132 7.92 46.84 -12.04
CA SER A 132 7.60 46.82 -13.47
C SER A 132 7.17 48.19 -13.99
N ARG A 133 6.38 48.95 -13.22
CA ARG A 133 5.96 50.32 -13.60
C ARG A 133 7.14 51.29 -13.62
N LYS A 134 8.05 51.20 -12.64
CA LYS A 134 9.26 52.03 -12.58
C LYS A 134 10.17 51.74 -13.77
N VAL A 135 10.38 50.47 -14.10
CA VAL A 135 11.18 50.04 -15.25
C VAL A 135 10.56 50.50 -16.56
N GLU A 136 9.24 50.41 -16.71
CA GLU A 136 8.54 50.88 -17.90
C GLU A 136 8.67 52.41 -18.07
N HIS A 137 8.57 53.17 -16.97
CA HIS A 137 8.77 54.61 -17.00
C HIS A 137 10.21 54.98 -17.37
N ALA A 138 11.20 54.33 -16.76
CA ALA A 138 12.61 54.52 -17.10
C ALA A 138 12.88 54.19 -18.58
N ARG A 139 12.32 53.11 -19.10
CA ARG A 139 12.43 52.73 -20.51
C ARG A 139 11.84 53.79 -21.45
N LYS A 140 10.68 54.37 -21.10
CA LYS A 140 10.08 55.47 -21.87
C LYS A 140 10.97 56.72 -21.86
N ASN A 141 11.53 57.08 -20.71
CA ASN A 141 12.41 58.25 -20.58
C ASN A 141 13.70 58.07 -21.38
N VAL A 142 14.31 56.89 -21.34
CA VAL A 142 15.49 56.56 -22.17
C VAL A 142 15.12 56.60 -23.65
N GLY A 143 13.97 56.04 -24.05
CA GLY A 143 13.48 56.11 -25.43
C GLY A 143 13.27 57.55 -25.91
N GLN A 144 12.67 58.41 -25.09
CA GLN A 144 12.50 59.84 -25.39
C GLN A 144 13.83 60.58 -25.49
N LEU A 145 14.80 60.27 -24.63
CA LEU A 145 16.13 60.86 -24.69
C LEU A 145 16.85 60.47 -25.98
N LEU A 146 16.78 59.19 -26.38
CA LEU A 146 17.36 58.71 -27.63
C LEU A 146 16.70 59.35 -28.86
N LEU A 147 15.38 59.55 -28.84
CA LEU A 147 14.67 60.28 -29.90
C LEU A 147 15.16 61.73 -29.99
N ARG A 148 15.22 62.46 -28.86
CA ARG A 148 15.73 63.84 -28.85
C ARG A 148 17.19 63.94 -29.30
N TYR A 149 18.02 62.96 -28.94
CA TYR A 149 19.41 62.93 -29.39
C TYR A 149 19.49 62.72 -30.90
N ASN A 150 18.67 61.81 -31.45
CA ASN A 150 18.57 61.60 -32.89
C ASN A 150 18.13 62.87 -33.63
N ASP A 151 17.13 63.59 -33.09
CA ASP A 151 16.64 64.84 -33.70
C ASP A 151 17.67 66.00 -33.69
N PHE A 152 18.70 65.92 -32.82
CA PHE A 152 19.73 66.96 -32.68
C PHE A 152 21.01 66.69 -33.51
N VAL A 153 21.18 65.47 -34.05
CA VAL A 153 22.30 65.06 -34.90
C VAL A 153 21.88 65.13 -36.37
#